data_AF-A0A368TPA6-F1
#
_entry.id   AF-A0A368TPA6-F1
#
_cell.length_a   1.000
_cell.length_b   1.000
_cell.length_c   1.000
_cell.angle_alpha   90.00
_cell.angle_beta   90.00
_cell.angle_gamma   90.00
#
_symmetry.space_group_name_H-M   'P 1'
#
loop_
_entity.id
_entity.type
_entity.pdbx_description
1 polymer ?
#
loop_
_entity_poly.entity_id
_entity_poly.type
_entity_poly.pdbx_seq_one_letter_code
_entity_poly.pdbx_strand_id
1 'polypeptide(L)'
;MERVEDYIQGERVVRELRRHAPEALEALASDLEAPLSPPMERAVARSLDDERVADFASSQVMMPVMMKAFGVSAQELAEAQETLEARCEECTVKGRCWTAMRAGADADTARDFCPNAETFIVTR
;
A
#
# COMPACT_ATOMS: atom_id res chain seq x y z
N MET A 1 19.01 12.61 7.46
CA MET A 1 18.01 13.55 7.98
C MET A 1 17.46 14.31 6.79
N GLU A 2 16.19 14.13 6.46
CA GLU A 2 15.54 14.84 5.35
C GLU A 2 15.50 16.35 5.62
N ARG A 3 15.64 17.17 4.58
CA ARG A 3 15.46 18.62 4.72
C ARG A 3 13.97 18.93 4.79
N VAL A 4 13.58 19.82 5.69
CA VAL A 4 12.17 20.24 5.86
C VAL A 4 11.54 20.72 4.55
N GLU A 5 12.33 21.36 3.67
CA GLU A 5 11.88 21.80 2.34
C GLU A 5 11.43 20.64 1.45
N ASP A 6 12.14 19.52 1.45
CA ASP A 6 11.83 18.34 0.64
C ASP A 6 10.51 17.70 1.13
N TYR A 7 10.36 17.62 2.45
CA TYR A 7 9.13 17.16 3.09
C TYR A 7 7.92 18.01 2.69
N ILE A 8 8.04 19.33 2.80
CA ILE A 8 6.97 20.28 2.43
C ILE A 8 6.63 20.14 0.95
N GLN A 9 7.63 19.97 0.09
CA GLN A 9 7.41 19.83 -1.34
C GLN A 9 6.63 18.57 -1.68
N GLY A 10 6.97 17.41 -1.10
CA GLY A 10 6.23 16.16 -1.29
C GLY A 10 4.77 16.27 -0.87
N GLU A 11 4.52 16.83 0.32
CA GLU A 11 3.17 17.11 0.84
C GLU A 11 2.38 18.04 -0.08
N ARG A 12 3.01 19.09 -0.58
CA ARG A 12 2.36 20.05 -1.48
C ARG A 12 1.92 19.37 -2.77
N VAL A 13 2.80 18.59 -3.41
CA VAL A 13 2.48 17.89 -4.67
C VAL A 13 1.29 16.95 -4.49
N VAL A 14 1.32 16.08 -3.47
CA VAL A 14 0.23 15.13 -3.22
C VAL A 14 -1.08 15.85 -2.89
N ARG A 15 -1.03 16.96 -2.15
CA ARG A 15 -2.22 17.77 -1.86
C ARG A 15 -2.81 18.39 -3.13
N GLU A 16 -1.98 18.90 -4.03
CA GLU A 16 -2.44 19.47 -5.30
C GLU A 16 -3.03 18.39 -6.21
N LEU A 17 -2.39 17.21 -6.32
CA LEU A 17 -2.95 16.08 -7.05
C LEU A 17 -4.31 15.68 -6.48
N ARG A 18 -4.42 15.48 -5.16
CA ARG A 18 -5.70 15.15 -4.53
C ARG A 18 -6.81 16.15 -4.84
N ARG A 19 -6.48 17.43 -4.95
CA ARG A 19 -7.47 18.50 -5.21
C ARG A 19 -7.83 18.62 -6.68
N HIS A 20 -6.86 18.47 -7.58
CA HIS A 20 -6.99 18.88 -8.98
C HIS A 20 -6.91 17.73 -9.98
N ALA A 21 -6.38 16.58 -9.58
CA ALA A 21 -6.23 15.37 -10.38
C ALA A 21 -6.27 14.11 -9.47
N PRO A 22 -7.37 13.86 -8.74
CA PRO A 22 -7.49 12.72 -7.82
C PRO A 22 -7.24 11.37 -8.53
N GLU A 23 -7.64 11.24 -9.80
CA GLU A 23 -7.37 10.07 -10.64
C GLU A 23 -5.88 9.86 -10.91
N ALA A 24 -5.10 10.95 -11.01
CA ALA A 24 -3.65 10.84 -11.16
C ALA A 24 -2.97 10.42 -9.84
N LEU A 25 -3.52 10.84 -8.69
CA LEU A 25 -3.05 10.37 -7.39
C LEU A 25 -3.37 8.89 -7.17
N GLU A 26 -4.57 8.46 -7.56
CA GLU A 26 -4.98 7.05 -7.51
C GLU A 26 -4.07 6.21 -8.42
N ALA A 27 -3.90 6.59 -9.69
CA ALA A 27 -3.03 5.88 -10.62
C ALA A 27 -1.60 5.77 -10.09
N LEU A 28 -1.09 6.83 -9.47
CA LEU A 28 0.22 6.82 -8.83
C LEU A 28 0.28 5.87 -7.62
N ALA A 29 -0.76 5.83 -6.79
CA ALA A 29 -0.82 4.94 -5.64
C ALA A 29 -0.96 3.47 -6.07
N SER A 30 -1.66 3.21 -7.17
CA SER A 30 -1.89 1.86 -7.72
C SER A 30 -0.67 1.29 -8.47
N ASP A 31 0.31 2.13 -8.82
CA ASP A 31 1.59 1.70 -9.40
C ASP A 31 2.70 1.64 -8.34
N LEU A 32 2.92 0.44 -7.79
CA LEU A 32 3.97 0.20 -6.79
C LEU A 32 5.39 0.29 -7.38
N GLU A 33 5.56 0.26 -8.70
CA GLU A 33 6.87 0.33 -9.36
C GLU A 33 7.21 1.75 -9.81
N ALA A 34 6.22 2.66 -9.82
CA ALA A 34 6.41 4.06 -10.20
C ALA A 34 7.59 4.70 -9.43
N PRO A 35 8.55 5.34 -10.11
CA PRO A 35 9.67 5.98 -9.45
C PRO A 35 9.18 7.22 -8.69
N LEU A 36 9.28 7.18 -7.36
CA LEU A 36 8.89 8.28 -6.49
C LEU A 36 10.10 8.81 -5.74
N SER A 37 10.12 10.13 -5.56
CA SER A 37 11.03 10.70 -4.58
C SER A 37 10.58 10.27 -3.17
N PRO A 38 11.51 10.06 -2.22
CA PRO A 38 11.14 9.67 -0.85
C PRO A 38 10.10 10.58 -0.15
N PRO A 39 10.13 11.92 -0.32
CA PRO A 39 9.10 12.79 0.26
C PRO A 39 7.72 12.56 -0.32
N MET A 40 7.64 12.29 -1.62
CA MET A 40 6.39 12.00 -2.33
C MET A 40 5.84 10.64 -1.93
N GLU A 41 6.69 9.61 -1.84
CA GLU A 41 6.33 8.28 -1.34
C GLU A 41 5.70 8.37 0.06
N ARG A 42 6.33 9.10 0.99
CA ARG A 42 5.79 9.34 2.34
C ARG A 42 4.44 10.06 2.32
N ALA A 43 4.26 11.05 1.45
CA ALA A 43 3.02 11.82 1.36
C ALA A 43 1.87 10.99 0.75
N VAL A 44 2.17 10.10 -0.20
CA VAL A 44 1.21 9.11 -0.73
C VAL A 44 0.83 8.13 0.37
N ALA A 45 1.81 7.53 1.05
CA ALA A 45 1.57 6.59 2.15
C ALA A 45 0.67 7.21 3.24
N ARG A 46 0.94 8.44 3.69
CA ARG A 46 0.06 9.15 4.63
C ARG A 46 -1.34 9.37 4.09
N SER A 47 -1.47 9.69 2.80
CA SER A 47 -2.79 9.86 2.19
C SER A 47 -3.58 8.54 2.12
N LEU A 48 -2.91 7.39 2.05
CA LEU A 48 -3.53 6.07 2.15
C LEU A 48 -3.99 5.74 3.57
N ASP A 49 -3.14 6.00 4.58
CA ASP A 49 -3.50 5.81 5.99
C ASP A 49 -4.69 6.71 6.40
N ASP A 50 -4.77 7.91 5.82
CA ASP A 50 -5.85 8.87 6.08
C ASP A 50 -7.09 8.67 5.18
N GLU A 51 -7.14 7.61 4.35
CA GLU A 51 -8.23 7.32 3.39
C GLU A 51 -8.54 8.49 2.42
N ARG A 52 -7.51 9.22 2.00
CA ARG A 52 -7.63 10.41 1.14
C ARG A 52 -7.36 10.15 -0.34
N VAL A 53 -7.34 8.88 -0.74
CA VAL A 53 -7.24 8.44 -2.14
C VAL A 53 -8.54 7.68 -2.44
N ALA A 54 -9.52 8.39 -2.99
CA ALA A 54 -10.94 7.98 -2.95
C ALA A 54 -11.23 6.60 -3.54
N ASP A 55 -10.58 6.25 -4.65
CA ASP A 55 -10.86 5.03 -5.41
C ASP A 55 -9.75 3.97 -5.27
N PHE A 56 -8.87 4.13 -4.27
CA PHE A 56 -7.77 3.18 -4.06
C PHE A 56 -8.27 1.85 -3.48
N ALA A 57 -8.38 0.83 -4.33
CA ALA A 57 -8.70 -0.54 -3.93
C ALA A 57 -7.45 -1.27 -3.41
N SER A 58 -7.20 -1.18 -2.10
CA SER A 58 -6.01 -1.74 -1.47
C SER A 58 -5.87 -3.24 -1.67
N SER A 59 -6.96 -4.01 -1.62
CA SER A 59 -6.92 -5.45 -1.84
C SER A 59 -6.47 -5.81 -3.25
N GLN A 60 -6.93 -5.06 -4.26
CA GLN A 60 -6.58 -5.28 -5.66
C GLN A 60 -5.14 -4.88 -5.99
N VAL A 61 -4.61 -3.86 -5.32
CA VAL A 61 -3.24 -3.38 -5.54
C VAL A 61 -2.21 -4.18 -4.73
N MET A 62 -2.49 -4.39 -3.44
CA MET A 62 -1.51 -4.88 -2.47
C MET A 62 -1.46 -6.40 -2.39
N MET A 63 -2.62 -7.08 -2.33
CA MET A 63 -2.64 -8.52 -2.10
C MET A 63 -1.95 -9.31 -3.21
N PRO A 64 -2.10 -9.01 -4.51
CA PRO A 64 -1.36 -9.73 -5.56
C PRO A 64 0.16 -9.61 -5.41
N VAL A 65 0.64 -8.45 -4.98
CA VAL A 65 2.08 -8.21 -4.76
C VAL A 65 2.56 -8.95 -3.52
N MET A 66 1.78 -8.95 -2.43
CA MET A 66 2.05 -9.76 -1.25
C MET A 66 2.10 -11.25 -1.58
N MET A 67 1.11 -11.78 -2.31
CA MET A 67 1.05 -13.18 -2.73
C MET A 67 2.30 -13.59 -3.51
N LYS A 68 2.70 -12.76 -4.48
CA LYS A 68 3.93 -12.98 -5.25
C LYS A 68 5.17 -12.95 -4.36
N ALA A 69 5.29 -11.97 -3.47
CA ALA A 69 6.44 -11.82 -2.58
C ALA A 69 6.52 -12.97 -1.55
N PHE A 70 5.38 -13.46 -1.08
CA PHE A 70 5.31 -14.46 0.00
C PHE A 70 5.30 -15.89 -0.53
N GLY A 71 5.10 -16.06 -1.84
CA GLY A 71 5.06 -17.35 -2.52
C GLY A 71 3.72 -18.09 -2.31
N VAL A 72 2.62 -17.35 -2.25
CA VAL A 72 1.26 -17.87 -2.02
C VAL A 72 0.47 -17.78 -3.31
N SER A 73 -0.21 -18.86 -3.67
CA SER A 73 -1.11 -18.96 -4.81
C SER A 73 -2.53 -18.52 -4.45
N ALA A 74 -3.31 -18.13 -5.47
CA ALA A 74 -4.72 -17.82 -5.29
C ALA A 74 -5.53 -19.03 -4.80
N GLN A 75 -5.12 -20.25 -5.16
CA GLN A 75 -5.79 -21.48 -4.74
C GLN A 75 -5.67 -21.70 -3.23
N GLU A 76 -4.52 -21.38 -2.64
CA GLU A 76 -4.28 -21.47 -1.20
C GLU A 76 -5.15 -20.50 -0.39
N LEU A 77 -5.61 -19.40 -1.01
CA LEU A 77 -6.42 -18.37 -0.35
C LEU A 77 -7.89 -18.41 -0.73
N ALA A 78 -8.32 -19.30 -1.63
CA ALA A 78 -9.66 -19.26 -2.22
C ALA A 78 -10.79 -19.22 -1.18
N GLU A 79 -10.65 -19.99 -0.09
CA GLU A 79 -11.66 -20.05 0.98
C GLU A 79 -11.65 -18.80 1.88
N ALA A 80 -10.52 -18.11 1.99
CA ALA A 80 -10.36 -16.93 2.85
C ALA A 80 -10.42 -15.61 2.07
N GLN A 81 -10.46 -15.65 0.74
CA GLN A 81 -10.20 -14.52 -0.14
C GLN A 81 -11.08 -13.31 0.20
N GLU A 82 -12.40 -13.48 0.24
CA GLU A 82 -13.34 -12.38 0.54
C GLU A 82 -13.08 -11.74 1.91
N THR A 83 -12.76 -12.56 2.92
CA THR A 83 -12.44 -12.06 4.27
C THR A 83 -11.12 -11.29 4.28
N LEU A 84 -10.11 -11.77 3.53
CA LEU A 84 -8.82 -11.09 3.43
C LEU A 84 -8.93 -9.77 2.67
N GLU A 85 -9.69 -9.75 1.57
CA GLU A 85 -9.95 -8.55 0.78
C GLU A 85 -10.65 -7.48 1.61
N ALA A 86 -11.72 -7.84 2.33
CA ALA A 86 -12.43 -6.91 3.22
C ALA A 86 -11.51 -6.35 4.32
N ARG A 87 -10.72 -7.20 4.98
CA ARG A 87 -9.75 -6.77 6.00
C ARG A 87 -8.65 -5.87 5.43
N CYS A 88 -8.21 -6.14 4.20
CA CYS A 88 -7.23 -5.30 3.52
C CYS A 88 -7.85 -3.92 3.24
N GLU A 89 -9.10 -3.88 2.79
CA GLU A 89 -9.80 -2.65 2.45
C GLU A 89 -10.16 -1.80 3.67
N GLU A 90 -10.34 -2.39 4.84
CA GLU A 90 -10.58 -1.65 6.09
C GLU A 90 -9.28 -1.36 6.87
N CYS A 91 -8.12 -1.72 6.32
CA CYS A 91 -6.86 -1.66 7.06
C CYS A 91 -6.40 -0.21 7.30
N THR A 92 -6.12 0.13 8.55
CA THR A 92 -5.66 1.48 8.96
C THR A 92 -4.16 1.71 8.79
N VAL A 93 -3.41 0.69 8.34
CA VAL A 93 -1.96 0.77 8.10
C VAL A 93 -1.61 0.58 6.62
N LYS A 94 -2.54 0.92 5.72
CA LYS A 94 -2.38 0.81 4.26
C LYS A 94 -1.11 1.51 3.76
N GLY A 95 -0.79 2.70 4.26
CA GLY A 95 0.41 3.44 3.90
C GLY A 95 1.70 2.74 4.29
N ARG A 96 1.75 2.13 5.48
CA ARG A 96 2.89 1.29 5.90
C ARG A 96 3.02 0.06 5.01
N CYS A 97 1.92 -0.63 4.73
CA CYS A 97 1.90 -1.79 3.86
C CYS A 97 2.39 -1.42 2.45
N TRP A 98 1.85 -0.35 1.89
CA TRP A 98 2.17 0.18 0.57
C TRP A 98 3.66 0.49 0.43
N THR A 99 4.24 1.17 1.42
CA THR A 99 5.68 1.45 1.45
C THR A 99 6.50 0.16 1.51
N ALA A 100 6.07 -0.82 2.32
CA ALA A 100 6.77 -2.10 2.44
C ALA A 100 6.74 -2.90 1.13
N MET A 101 5.59 -2.95 0.43
CA MET A 101 5.49 -3.66 -0.84
C MET A 101 6.30 -3.01 -1.95
N ARG A 102 6.35 -1.66 -2.01
CA ARG A 102 7.26 -0.94 -2.90
C ARG A 102 8.73 -1.26 -2.66
N ALA A 103 9.09 -1.50 -1.40
CA ALA A 103 10.44 -1.90 -1.00
C ALA A 103 10.73 -3.40 -1.20
N GLY A 104 9.76 -4.19 -1.65
CA GLY A 104 9.91 -5.64 -1.82
C GLY A 104 10.00 -6.40 -0.51
N ALA A 105 9.32 -5.92 0.54
CA ALA A 105 9.29 -6.58 1.84
C ALA A 105 8.74 -8.01 1.74
N ASP A 106 9.33 -8.89 2.54
CA ASP A 106 8.92 -10.29 2.65
C ASP A 106 7.81 -10.49 3.70
N ALA A 107 7.40 -11.74 3.84
CA ALA A 107 6.33 -12.12 4.74
C ALA A 107 6.71 -11.89 6.21
N ASP A 108 7.98 -12.09 6.57
CA ASP A 108 8.49 -11.85 7.93
C ASP A 108 8.31 -10.39 8.32
N THR A 109 8.71 -9.47 7.44
CA THR A 109 8.56 -8.03 7.64
C THR A 109 7.09 -7.63 7.73
N ALA A 110 6.23 -8.23 6.92
CA ALA A 110 4.80 -7.93 6.91
C ALA A 110 4.07 -8.37 8.20
N ARG A 111 4.54 -9.42 8.90
CA ARG A 111 3.92 -9.88 10.16
C ARG A 111 3.90 -8.81 11.24
N ASP A 112 4.85 -7.88 11.23
CA ASP A 112 4.96 -6.84 12.25
C ASP A 112 3.81 -5.81 12.20
N PHE A 113 2.97 -5.84 11.16
CA PHE A 113 1.91 -4.84 10.98
C PHE A 113 0.69 -5.29 10.22
N CYS A 114 0.80 -6.27 9.32
CA CYS A 114 -0.31 -6.66 8.45
C CYS A 114 -1.21 -7.68 9.18
N PRO A 115 -2.51 -7.37 9.37
CA PRO A 115 -3.44 -8.30 10.02
C PRO A 115 -3.73 -9.55 9.19
N ASN A 116 -3.43 -9.54 7.89
CA ASN A 116 -3.59 -10.69 7.01
C ASN A 116 -2.32 -11.56 6.91
N ALA A 117 -1.16 -11.09 7.41
CA ALA A 117 0.13 -11.76 7.19
C ALA A 117 0.14 -13.22 7.68
N GLU A 118 -0.48 -13.52 8.82
CA GLU A 118 -0.55 -14.90 9.31
C GLU A 118 -1.27 -15.83 8.33
N THR A 119 -2.37 -15.39 7.73
CA THR A 119 -3.13 -16.21 6.76
C THR A 119 -2.34 -16.44 5.48
N PHE A 120 -1.53 -15.49 5.04
CA PHE A 120 -0.63 -15.69 3.90
C PHE A 120 0.54 -16.64 4.22
N ILE A 121 0.87 -16.86 5.49
CA ILE A 121 2.10 -17.58 5.88
C ILE A 121 1.81 -19.02 6.32
N VAL A 122 0.61 -19.28 6.83
CA VAL A 122 0.19 -20.61 7.33
C VAL A 122 -0.05 -21.63 6.20
N THR A 123 -0.18 -21.20 4.96
CA THR A 123 -0.43 -22.08 3.80
C THR A 123 0.81 -22.76 3.21
N ARG A 124 2.00 -22.62 3.81
CA ARG A 124 3.24 -23.30 3.38
C ARG A 124 3.36 -24.76 3.82
#